data_AF-A0A7X0STV1-F1
#
_entry.id   AF-A0A7X0STV1-F1
#
_cell.length_a   1.000
_cell.length_b   1.000
_cell.length_c   1.000
_cell.angle_alpha   90.00
_cell.angle_beta   90.00
_cell.angle_gamma   90.00
#
_symmetry.space_group_name_H-M   'P 1'
#
loop_
_entity.id
_entity.type
_entity.pdbx_description
1 polymer ?
#
loop_
_entity_poly.entity_id
_entity_poly.type
_entity_poly.pdbx_seq_one_letter_code
_entity_poly.pdbx_strand_id
1 'polypeptide(L)'
;CVSLIRKNKNVFADLSALVPRPWQFYNAMLNVAEYGVPHKVLFGTDFPFFTVERTVAAFRGINDLAKGTALPRIPDEVIESIIARDAAEALGLRAAAGGRA
;
A
#
# COMPACT_ATOMS: atom_id res chain seq x y z
N CYS A 1 7.18 11.09 3.71
CA CYS A 1 5.75 10.77 3.51
C CYS A 1 5.16 9.97 4.67
N VAL A 2 5.75 8.84 5.07
CA VAL A 2 5.20 7.96 6.13
C VAL A 2 4.91 8.68 7.47
N SER A 3 5.80 9.58 7.89
CA SER A 3 5.62 10.34 9.14
C SER A 3 4.43 11.30 9.08
N LEU A 4 4.05 11.80 7.89
CA LEU A 4 2.89 12.68 7.70
C LEU A 4 1.58 11.89 7.84
N ILE A 5 1.46 10.75 7.16
CA ILE A 5 0.25 9.93 7.25
C ILE A 5 0.08 9.36 8.66
N ARG A 6 1.16 9.02 9.37
CA ARG A 6 1.08 8.57 10.77
C ARG A 6 0.50 9.63 11.70
N LYS A 7 0.90 10.90 11.53
CA LYS A 7 0.53 11.98 12.46
C LYS A 7 -0.86 12.56 12.19
N ASN A 8 -1.34 12.51 10.95
CA ASN A 8 -2.56 13.21 10.56
C ASN A 8 -3.65 12.23 10.18
N LYS A 9 -4.78 12.20 10.91
CA LYS A 9 -5.86 11.22 10.72
C LYS A 9 -6.34 11.12 9.25
N ASN A 10 -6.52 12.24 8.58
CA ASN A 10 -7.14 12.31 7.25
C ASN A 10 -6.15 12.38 6.07
N VAL A 11 -4.87 12.08 6.29
CA VAL A 11 -3.87 12.06 5.21
C VAL A 11 -3.51 10.62 4.88
N PHE A 12 -3.77 10.22 3.64
CA PHE A 12 -3.49 8.88 3.11
C PHE A 12 -2.36 8.95 2.08
N ALA A 13 -1.83 7.79 1.71
CA ALA A 13 -0.88 7.67 0.60
C ALA A 13 -1.21 6.42 -0.22
N ASP A 14 -0.65 6.32 -1.42
CA ASP A 14 -0.57 5.07 -2.18
C ASP A 14 0.89 4.79 -2.55
N LEU A 15 1.13 3.65 -3.19
CA LEU A 15 2.46 3.21 -3.66
C LEU A 15 2.49 3.02 -5.18
N SER A 16 1.59 3.70 -5.88
CA SER A 16 1.55 3.70 -7.34
C SER A 16 2.86 4.28 -7.92
N ALA A 17 3.19 3.90 -9.15
CA ALA A 17 4.45 4.24 -9.83
C ALA A 17 5.77 3.77 -9.15
N LEU A 18 5.71 3.14 -7.96
CA LEU A 18 6.90 2.62 -7.27
C LEU A 18 7.31 1.22 -7.72
N VAL A 19 6.38 0.41 -8.26
CA VAL A 19 6.66 -0.93 -8.82
C VAL A 19 7.91 -1.00 -9.71
N PRO A 20 8.17 -0.08 -10.67
CA PRO A 20 9.39 -0.08 -11.48
C PRO A 20 10.67 0.34 -10.72
N ARG A 21 10.57 0.77 -9.47
CA ARG A 21 11.67 1.26 -8.62
C ARG A 21 11.82 0.36 -7.40
N PRO A 22 12.30 -0.89 -7.56
CA PRO A 22 12.19 -1.95 -6.55
C PRO A 22 12.80 -1.57 -5.19
N TRP A 23 13.97 -0.91 -5.19
CA TRP A 23 14.60 -0.45 -3.95
C TRP A 23 13.76 0.60 -3.21
N GLN A 24 13.21 1.59 -3.94
CA GLN A 24 12.35 2.61 -3.36
C GLN A 24 11.03 2.02 -2.85
N PHE A 25 10.44 1.10 -3.63
CA PHE A 25 9.21 0.40 -3.26
C PHE A 25 9.38 -0.43 -1.98
N TYR A 26 10.46 -1.20 -1.89
CA TYR A 26 10.79 -1.98 -0.70
C TYR A 26 10.96 -1.09 0.54
N ASN A 27 11.73 -0.01 0.44
CA ASN A 27 11.90 0.93 1.55
C ASN A 27 10.60 1.63 1.93
N ALA A 28 9.72 1.93 0.97
CA ALA A 28 8.41 2.50 1.26
C ALA A 28 7.51 1.51 2.02
N MET A 29 7.45 0.23 1.58
CA MET A 29 6.70 -0.82 2.26
C MET A 29 7.25 -1.12 3.67
N LEU A 30 8.57 -1.16 3.82
CA LEU A 30 9.21 -1.35 5.13
C LEU A 30 8.85 -0.22 6.09
N ASN A 31 8.95 1.04 5.64
CA ASN A 31 8.54 2.20 6.43
C ASN A 31 7.07 2.12 6.84
N VAL A 32 6.18 1.71 5.94
CA VAL A 32 4.74 1.54 6.24
C VAL A 32 4.52 0.50 7.35
N ALA A 33 5.22 -0.62 7.28
CA ALA A 33 5.17 -1.68 8.29
C ALA A 33 5.71 -1.20 9.65
N GLU A 34 6.92 -0.65 9.68
CA GLU A 34 7.58 -0.20 10.93
C GLU A 34 6.85 0.96 11.61
N TYR A 35 6.22 1.84 10.83
CA TYR A 35 5.44 2.95 11.39
C TYR A 35 4.03 2.53 11.81
N GLY A 36 3.61 1.29 11.54
CA GLY A 36 2.30 0.77 11.91
C GLY A 36 1.16 1.46 11.16
N VAL A 37 1.39 1.88 9.91
CA VAL A 37 0.40 2.63 9.10
C VAL A 37 -0.08 1.94 7.82
N PRO A 38 -0.11 0.59 7.70
CA PRO A 38 -0.65 -0.03 6.48
C PRO A 38 -2.13 0.32 6.27
N HIS A 39 -2.85 0.62 7.36
CA HIS A 39 -4.24 1.05 7.32
C HIS A 39 -4.50 2.39 6.59
N LYS A 40 -3.43 3.12 6.26
CA LYS A 40 -3.48 4.44 5.60
C LYS A 40 -2.93 4.41 4.18
N VAL A 41 -2.55 3.23 3.70
CA VAL A 41 -2.03 3.04 2.36
C VAL A 41 -3.12 2.45 1.48
N LEU A 42 -3.45 3.17 0.41
CA LEU A 42 -4.38 2.75 -0.62
C LEU A 42 -3.64 1.96 -1.70
N PHE A 43 -4.29 0.96 -2.27
CA PHE A 43 -3.78 0.27 -3.45
C PHE A 43 -4.01 1.12 -4.70
N GLY A 44 -2.94 1.36 -5.47
CA GLY A 44 -2.99 2.11 -6.72
C GLY A 44 -1.93 1.60 -7.68
N THR A 45 -2.27 1.50 -8.97
CA THR A 45 -1.38 0.91 -9.98
C THR A 45 -0.54 1.94 -10.74
N ASP A 46 -1.01 3.18 -10.86
CA ASP A 46 -0.51 4.16 -11.86
C ASP A 46 -0.87 3.75 -13.30
N PHE A 47 -2.15 3.37 -13.51
CA PHE A 47 -2.72 3.16 -14.83
C PHE A 47 -2.71 4.49 -15.62
N PRO A 48 -2.35 4.52 -16.92
CA PRO A 48 -2.22 3.38 -17.84
C PRO A 48 -0.82 2.74 -17.92
N PHE A 49 0.14 3.15 -17.09
CA PHE A 49 1.51 2.64 -17.17
C PHE A 49 1.67 1.24 -16.57
N PHE A 50 0.87 0.89 -15.56
CA PHE A 50 0.88 -0.44 -14.93
C PHE A 50 -0.53 -1.01 -14.74
N THR A 51 -0.60 -2.35 -14.78
CA THR A 51 -1.83 -3.11 -14.57
C THR A 51 -1.97 -3.58 -13.13
N VAL A 52 -3.19 -3.97 -12.75
CA VAL A 52 -3.48 -4.53 -11.43
C VAL A 52 -2.66 -5.79 -11.19
N GLU A 53 -2.61 -6.69 -12.15
CA GLU A 53 -1.90 -7.98 -12.06
C GLU A 53 -0.41 -7.77 -11.81
N ARG A 54 0.20 -6.83 -12.56
CA ARG A 54 1.62 -6.49 -12.39
C ARG A 54 1.90 -5.90 -11.01
N THR A 55 1.05 -4.99 -10.55
CA THR A 55 1.22 -4.35 -9.24
C THR A 55 1.03 -5.36 -8.11
N VAL A 56 -0.01 -6.20 -8.16
CA VAL A 56 -0.24 -7.27 -7.16
C VAL A 56 0.94 -8.24 -7.10
N ALA A 57 1.45 -8.68 -8.25
CA ALA A 57 2.61 -9.55 -8.30
C ALA A 57 3.85 -8.90 -7.67
N ALA A 58 4.09 -7.62 -7.94
CA ALA A 58 5.21 -6.88 -7.35
C ALA A 58 5.08 -6.71 -5.83
N PHE A 59 3.87 -6.44 -5.32
CA PHE A 59 3.61 -6.38 -3.89
C PHE A 59 3.91 -7.72 -3.20
N ARG A 60 3.42 -8.83 -3.76
CA ARG A 60 3.64 -10.18 -3.20
C ARG A 60 5.08 -10.66 -3.33
N GLY A 61 5.79 -10.21 -4.37
CA GLY A 61 7.20 -10.51 -4.60
C GLY A 61 8.19 -9.58 -3.90
N ILE A 62 7.73 -8.59 -3.11
CA ILE A 62 8.62 -7.52 -2.61
C ILE A 62 9.78 -8.03 -1.75
N ASN A 63 9.56 -9.13 -1.03
CA ASN A 63 10.55 -9.76 -0.16
C ASN A 63 11.66 -10.50 -0.91
N ASP A 64 11.55 -10.69 -2.23
CA ASP A 64 12.63 -11.26 -3.04
C ASP A 64 13.89 -10.39 -2.98
N LEU A 65 13.73 -9.07 -2.78
CA LEU A 65 14.84 -8.13 -2.62
C LEU A 65 15.68 -8.40 -1.36
N ALA A 66 15.08 -8.98 -0.32
CA ALA A 66 15.76 -9.30 0.94
C ALA A 66 16.36 -10.71 0.97
N LYS A 67 16.06 -11.56 -0.03
CA LYS A 67 16.48 -12.97 -0.06
C LYS A 67 18.01 -13.11 -0.03
N GLY A 68 18.52 -13.89 0.91
CA GLY A 68 19.97 -14.13 1.05
C GLY A 68 20.75 -12.97 1.68
N THR A 69 20.06 -12.00 2.28
CA THR A 69 20.65 -10.84 2.95
C THR A 69 20.19 -10.75 4.41
N ALA A 70 20.72 -9.80 5.18
CA ALA A 70 20.25 -9.46 6.52
C ALA A 70 19.13 -8.39 6.52
N LEU A 71 18.59 -8.04 5.34
CA LEU A 71 17.52 -7.04 5.24
C LEU A 71 16.21 -7.57 5.84
N PRO A 72 15.39 -6.70 6.47
CA PRO A 72 14.13 -7.11 7.05
C PRO A 72 13.14 -7.59 6.00
N ARG A 73 12.21 -8.45 6.41
CA ARG A 73 11.09 -8.86 5.56
C ARG A 73 9.85 -8.06 5.92
N ILE A 74 9.08 -7.67 4.92
CA ILE A 74 7.76 -7.07 5.11
C ILE A 74 6.78 -8.21 5.39
N PRO A 75 5.98 -8.16 6.47
CA PRO A 75 5.01 -9.21 6.77
C PRO A 75 3.93 -9.35 5.69
N ASP A 76 3.51 -10.59 5.41
CA ASP A 76 2.53 -10.88 4.35
C ASP A 76 1.16 -10.26 4.66
N GLU A 77 0.78 -10.18 5.94
CA GLU A 77 -0.45 -9.52 6.38
C GLU A 77 -0.45 -8.02 6.08
N VAL A 78 0.72 -7.36 6.12
CA VAL A 78 0.84 -5.95 5.72
C VAL A 78 0.58 -5.82 4.22
N ILE A 79 1.19 -6.68 3.42
CA ILE A 79 1.05 -6.71 1.95
C ILE A 79 -0.40 -6.91 1.55
N GLU A 80 -1.04 -7.97 2.04
CA GLU A 80 -2.41 -8.31 1.67
C GLU A 80 -3.42 -7.30 2.24
N SER A 81 -3.16 -6.71 3.42
CA SER A 81 -4.04 -5.65 3.95
C SER A 81 -4.09 -4.39 3.09
N ILE A 82 -3.07 -4.14 2.28
CA ILE A 82 -3.05 -3.01 1.34
C ILE A 82 -3.77 -3.41 0.05
N ILE A 83 -3.44 -4.59 -0.51
CA ILE A 83 -4.05 -5.11 -1.74
C ILE A 83 -5.59 -5.24 -1.60
N ALA A 84 -6.06 -5.82 -0.49
CA ALA A 84 -7.47 -6.12 -0.28
C ALA A 84 -8.29 -4.94 0.27
N ARG A 85 -7.67 -3.77 0.48
CA ARG A 85 -8.33 -2.62 1.14
C ARG A 85 -9.43 -2.04 0.26
N ASP A 86 -10.61 -1.87 0.84
CA ASP A 86 -11.64 -1.03 0.25
C ASP A 86 -11.26 0.45 0.45
N ALA A 87 -10.82 1.09 -0.63
CA ALA A 87 -10.42 2.49 -0.62
C ALA A 87 -11.62 3.43 -0.38
N ALA A 88 -12.81 3.10 -0.87
CA ALA A 88 -14.00 3.93 -0.68
C ALA A 88 -14.43 3.90 0.79
N GLU A 89 -14.40 2.74 1.43
CA GLU A 89 -14.64 2.61 2.86
C GLU A 89 -13.59 3.36 3.69
N ALA A 90 -12.29 3.18 3.37
CA ALA A 90 -11.20 3.84 4.08
C ALA A 90 -11.27 5.38 4.02
N LEU A 91 -11.82 5.92 2.93
CA LEU A 91 -12.01 7.36 2.73
C LEU A 91 -13.39 7.88 3.18
N GLY A 92 -14.27 7.01 3.71
CA GLY A 92 -15.62 7.41 4.12
C GLY A 92 -16.54 7.74 2.93
N LEU A 93 -16.26 7.20 1.75
CA LEU A 93 -17.01 7.42 0.50
C LEU A 93 -18.06 6.35 0.25
N ARG A 94 -18.11 5.28 1.04
CA ARG A 94 -19.26 4.38 1.03
C ARG A 94 -20.48 5.17 1.49
N ALA A 95 -21.42 5.36 0.58
CA ALA A 95 -22.74 5.86 0.94
C ALA A 95 -23.32 4.96 2.03
N ALA A 96 -23.98 5.55 3.03
CA ALA A 96 -24.94 4.79 3.80
C ALA A 96 -25.91 4.17 2.78
N ALA A 97 -26.07 2.84 2.81
CA ALA A 97 -27.11 2.17 2.06
C ALA A 97 -28.46 2.67 2.60
N GLY A 98 -28.96 3.78 2.06
CA GLY A 98 -30.11 4.51 2.56
C GLY A 98 -30.44 5.63 1.58
N GLY A 99 -31.48 5.36 0.78
CA GLY A 99 -31.88 6.19 -0.35
C GLY A 99 -32.07 7.66 -0.01
N ARG A 100 -31.71 8.51 -0.97
CA ARG A 100 -32.38 9.80 -1.11
C ARG A 100 -33.74 9.51 -1.75
N ALA A 101 -34.79 9.61 -0.94
CA ALA A 101 -36.16 9.81 -1.40
C ALA A 101 -36.28 11.18 -2.09
#